data_AF-A0A1B6KRL6-F1
#
_entry.id   AF-A0A1B6KRL6-F1
#
_cell.length_a   1.000
_cell.length_b   1.000
_cell.length_c   1.000
_cell.angle_alpha   90.00
_cell.angle_beta   90.00
_cell.angle_gamma   90.00
#
_symmetry.space_group_name_H-M   'P 1'
#
loop_
_entity.id
_entity.type
_entity.pdbx_description
1 polymer ?
#
loop_
_entity_poly.entity_id
_entity_poly.type
_entity_poly.pdbx_seq_one_letter_code
_entity_poly.pdbx_strand_id
1 'polypeptide(L)'
;MSKLLMNCKECGCACRHCGDSANLHLHVEIENLKQRLLEREHHIVKMETNFLKEADKFPNGEMAALTDELLTWQDKYSRLYEAHKRVQKVNQNLEDKLLRIVDKCETEKNSLTGEVASLTRRLVDEKFNISRLQEENERYRNDVNLAIQLLQCKPSNFVSQKYDSLPQDMQQKVRTYMSSKRRIPDGNGNIQSKTEMKTIKVPIPTFPPTAMVYSVNKSPSGLEKEPPDEKH
;
A
#
# COMPACT_ATOMS: atom_id res chain seq x y z
N MET A 1 -122.11 -18.00 38.70
CA MET A 1 -121.20 -17.91 37.54
C MET A 1 -121.68 -16.80 36.64
N SER A 2 -120.83 -15.82 36.33
CA SER A 2 -120.76 -15.15 35.02
C SER A 2 -119.65 -14.12 35.06
N LYS A 3 -118.53 -14.45 34.41
CA LYS A 3 -117.35 -13.61 34.25
C LYS A 3 -117.71 -12.46 33.31
N LEU A 4 -117.62 -11.22 33.78
CA LEU A 4 -117.67 -10.03 32.92
C LEU A 4 -116.41 -9.98 32.06
N LEU A 5 -116.57 -10.14 30.75
CA LEU A 5 -115.58 -9.81 29.73
C LEU A 5 -115.75 -8.33 29.39
N MET A 6 -114.71 -7.53 29.58
CA MET A 6 -114.66 -6.11 29.20
C MET A 6 -113.85 -5.94 27.91
N ASN A 7 -114.40 -5.20 26.95
CA ASN A 7 -113.82 -4.94 25.63
C ASN A 7 -112.89 -3.71 25.62
N CYS A 8 -111.86 -3.74 24.76
CA CYS A 8 -110.83 -2.70 24.62
C CYS A 8 -111.33 -1.50 23.79
N LYS A 9 -111.10 -0.27 24.28
CA LYS A 9 -111.67 0.98 23.74
C LYS A 9 -110.92 1.60 22.54
N GLU A 10 -109.75 1.09 22.15
CA GLU A 10 -109.00 1.65 21.01
C GLU A 10 -109.16 0.86 19.70
N CYS A 11 -109.42 -0.46 19.74
CA CYS A 11 -109.45 -1.32 18.54
C CYS A 11 -110.77 -2.08 18.31
N GLY A 12 -111.76 -1.97 19.20
CA GLY A 12 -113.14 -2.46 18.99
C GLY A 12 -113.33 -3.99 18.92
N CYS A 13 -112.29 -4.80 19.11
CA CYS A 13 -112.39 -6.27 19.09
C CYS A 13 -112.30 -6.88 20.51
N ALA A 14 -113.04 -7.97 20.74
CA ALA A 14 -113.02 -8.74 21.99
C ALA A 14 -111.81 -9.68 22.03
N CYS A 15 -110.60 -9.11 21.97
CA CYS A 15 -109.35 -9.85 22.12
C CYS A 15 -108.66 -9.42 23.42
N ARG A 16 -108.16 -10.39 24.20
CA ARG A 16 -107.43 -10.13 25.45
C ARG A 16 -106.08 -9.42 25.26
N HIS A 17 -105.59 -9.29 24.01
CA HIS A 17 -104.19 -8.94 23.71
C HIS A 17 -103.99 -7.54 23.09
N CYS A 18 -105.00 -6.67 23.00
CA CYS A 18 -104.80 -5.35 22.36
C CYS A 18 -103.89 -4.41 23.19
N GLY A 19 -103.82 -4.58 24.52
CA GLY A 19 -102.85 -3.89 25.39
C GLY A 19 -101.47 -4.57 25.47
N ASP A 20 -101.41 -5.89 25.25
CA ASP A 20 -100.19 -6.68 25.30
C ASP A 20 -99.28 -6.41 24.10
N SER A 21 -99.83 -6.06 22.93
CA SER A 21 -99.04 -5.74 21.73
C SER A 21 -98.23 -4.44 21.88
N ALA A 22 -98.83 -3.39 22.45
CA ALA A 22 -98.13 -2.13 22.73
C ALA A 22 -97.09 -2.29 23.85
N ASN A 23 -97.42 -3.08 24.88
CA ASN A 23 -96.50 -3.43 25.95
C ASN A 23 -95.31 -4.27 25.43
N LEU A 24 -95.58 -5.24 24.55
CA LEU A 24 -94.56 -6.04 23.86
C LEU A 24 -93.68 -5.18 22.95
N HIS A 25 -94.25 -4.23 22.20
CA HIS A 25 -93.48 -3.29 21.39
C HIS A 25 -92.54 -2.43 22.24
N LEU A 26 -93.02 -1.93 23.38
CA LEU A 26 -92.19 -1.20 24.34
C LEU A 26 -91.08 -2.08 24.93
N HIS A 27 -91.36 -3.35 25.25
CA HIS A 27 -90.35 -4.28 25.72
C HIS A 27 -89.27 -4.59 24.66
N VAL A 28 -89.67 -4.78 23.41
CA VAL A 28 -88.76 -4.97 22.28
C VAL A 28 -87.90 -3.71 22.06
N GLU A 29 -88.50 -2.52 22.14
CA GLU A 29 -87.77 -1.26 21.99
C GLU A 29 -86.78 -1.06 23.15
N ILE A 30 -87.18 -1.35 24.39
CA ILE A 30 -86.29 -1.31 25.56
C ILE A 30 -85.11 -2.26 25.36
N GLU A 31 -85.33 -3.48 24.86
CA GLU A 31 -84.26 -4.44 24.64
C GLU A 31 -83.33 -4.04 23.50
N ASN A 32 -83.88 -3.46 22.43
CA ASN A 32 -83.10 -2.87 21.34
C ASN A 32 -82.24 -1.70 21.85
N LEU A 33 -82.81 -0.81 22.67
CA LEU A 33 -82.07 0.30 23.27
C LEU A 33 -80.95 -0.19 24.21
N LYS A 34 -81.19 -1.23 25.00
CA LYS A 34 -80.14 -1.86 25.82
C LYS A 34 -79.04 -2.49 24.98
N GLN A 35 -79.39 -3.21 23.92
CA GLN A 35 -78.42 -3.81 23.00
C GLN A 35 -77.56 -2.71 22.34
N ARG A 36 -78.18 -1.63 21.86
CA ARG A 36 -77.47 -0.47 21.29
C ARG A 36 -76.60 0.22 22.33
N LEU A 37 -77.03 0.28 23.59
CA LEU A 37 -76.23 0.82 24.69
C LEU A 37 -74.98 -0.03 24.92
N LEU A 38 -75.12 -1.35 25.03
CA LEU A 38 -74.01 -2.29 25.21
C LEU A 38 -73.00 -2.22 24.05
N GLU A 39 -73.48 -2.13 22.81
CA GLU A 39 -72.62 -1.95 21.63
C GLU A 39 -71.82 -0.65 21.69
N ARG A 40 -72.45 0.43 22.15
CA ARG A 40 -71.79 1.74 22.34
C ARG A 40 -70.78 1.70 23.48
N GLU A 41 -71.09 1.07 24.60
CA GLU A 41 -70.18 0.88 25.73
C GLU A 41 -68.95 0.06 25.30
N HIS A 42 -69.15 -1.05 24.59
CA HIS A 42 -68.05 -1.85 24.04
C HIS A 42 -67.18 -1.04 23.08
N HIS A 43 -67.80 -0.21 22.22
CA HIS A 43 -67.07 0.65 21.31
C HIS A 43 -66.22 1.71 22.05
N ILE A 44 -66.76 2.31 23.11
CA ILE A 44 -66.04 3.26 23.97
C ILE A 44 -64.83 2.58 24.60
N VAL A 45 -65.01 1.43 25.26
CA VAL A 45 -63.90 0.70 25.90
C VAL A 45 -62.82 0.32 24.88
N LYS A 46 -63.21 -0.07 23.66
CA LYS A 46 -62.28 -0.37 22.58
C LYS A 46 -61.48 0.86 22.15
N MET A 47 -62.13 2.01 22.01
CA MET A 47 -61.47 3.28 21.69
C MET A 47 -60.51 3.72 22.79
N GLU A 48 -60.94 3.65 24.05
CA GLU A 48 -60.11 3.97 25.23
C GLU A 48 -58.89 3.05 25.33
N THR A 49 -59.08 1.74 25.15
CA THR A 49 -57.98 0.76 25.14
C THR A 49 -56.97 1.06 24.05
N ASN A 50 -57.42 1.43 22.85
CA ASN A 50 -56.52 1.78 21.75
C ASN A 50 -55.78 3.10 22.00
N PHE A 51 -56.47 4.10 22.56
CA PHE A 51 -55.86 5.37 22.93
C PHE A 51 -54.75 5.18 23.98
N LEU A 52 -55.02 4.41 25.03
CA LEU A 52 -54.03 4.10 26.06
C LEU A 52 -52.82 3.33 25.49
N LYS A 53 -53.05 2.35 24.61
CA LYS A 53 -51.97 1.62 23.93
C LYS A 53 -51.08 2.53 23.08
N GLU A 54 -51.65 3.54 22.41
CA GLU A 54 -50.86 4.49 21.63
C GLU A 54 -50.07 5.44 22.54
N ALA A 55 -50.68 5.90 23.64
CA ALA A 55 -50.01 6.68 24.66
C ALA A 55 -48.84 5.91 25.33
N ASP A 56 -48.98 4.60 25.56
CA ASP A 56 -47.93 3.76 26.13
C ASP A 56 -46.73 3.57 25.19
N LYS A 57 -46.98 3.48 23.87
CA LYS A 57 -45.89 3.42 22.87
C LYS A 57 -45.09 4.71 22.82
N PHE A 58 -45.78 5.83 22.98
CA PHE A 58 -45.21 7.16 22.90
C PHE A 58 -45.52 7.95 24.17
N PRO A 59 -44.86 7.63 25.30
CA PRO A 59 -45.15 8.27 26.59
C PRO A 59 -44.90 9.78 26.58
N ASN A 60 -44.05 10.26 25.67
CA ASN A 60 -43.75 11.68 25.46
C ASN A 60 -44.40 12.23 24.16
N GLY A 61 -45.26 11.45 23.51
CA GLY A 61 -45.88 11.74 22.22
C GLY A 61 -45.03 11.31 21.02
N GLU A 62 -45.71 10.93 19.92
CA GLU A 62 -45.09 10.48 18.67
C GLU A 62 -44.11 11.50 18.10
N MET A 63 -44.47 12.78 18.18
CA MET A 63 -43.62 13.87 17.72
C MET A 63 -42.30 13.95 18.47
N ALA A 64 -42.28 13.67 19.78
CA ALA A 64 -41.05 13.66 20.56
C ALA A 64 -40.15 12.48 20.16
N ALA A 65 -40.73 11.27 20.03
CA ALA A 65 -39.99 10.09 19.59
C ALA A 65 -39.36 10.26 18.20
N LEU A 66 -40.13 10.79 17.24
CA LEU A 66 -39.64 11.08 15.89
C LEU A 66 -38.55 12.16 15.90
N THR A 67 -38.68 13.18 16.75
CA THR A 67 -37.66 14.22 16.90
C THR A 67 -36.36 13.65 17.45
N ASP A 68 -36.43 12.79 18.47
CA ASP A 68 -35.26 12.11 19.02
C ASP A 68 -34.59 11.21 17.98
N GLU A 69 -35.37 10.42 17.23
CA GLU A 69 -34.85 9.59 16.15
C GLU A 69 -34.13 10.44 15.09
N LEU A 70 -34.72 11.56 14.65
CA LEU A 70 -34.09 12.49 13.72
C LEU A 70 -32.76 13.04 14.25
N LEU A 71 -32.72 13.43 15.53
CA LEU A 71 -31.49 13.91 16.17
C LEU A 71 -30.41 12.82 16.21
N THR A 72 -30.78 11.57 16.50
CA THR A 72 -29.81 10.46 16.48
C THR A 72 -29.25 10.22 15.08
N TRP A 73 -30.07 10.30 14.04
CA TRP A 73 -29.63 10.15 12.66
C TRP A 73 -28.76 11.32 12.21
N GLN A 74 -29.08 12.52 12.65
CA GLN A 74 -28.25 13.71 12.39
C GLN A 74 -26.85 13.58 13.02
N ASP A 75 -26.74 13.12 14.27
CA ASP A 75 -25.44 12.89 14.92
C ASP A 75 -24.65 11.79 14.20
N LYS A 76 -25.29 10.67 13.85
CA LYS A 76 -24.66 9.58 13.08
C LYS A 76 -24.13 10.08 11.74
N TYR A 77 -24.93 10.85 11.01
CA TYR A 77 -24.53 11.45 9.74
C TYR A 77 -23.35 12.40 9.91
N SER A 78 -23.41 13.30 10.91
CA SER A 78 -22.33 14.24 11.21
C SER A 78 -21.01 13.53 11.49
N ARG A 79 -21.02 12.50 12.36
CA ARG A 79 -19.83 11.69 12.67
C ARG A 79 -19.26 10.99 11.45
N LEU A 80 -20.12 10.41 10.62
CA LEU A 80 -19.72 9.73 9.39
C LEU A 80 -19.11 10.72 8.39
N TYR A 81 -19.74 11.86 8.20
CA TYR A 81 -19.25 12.92 7.33
C TYR A 81 -17.87 13.43 7.76
N GLU A 82 -17.67 13.68 9.06
CA GLU A 82 -16.37 14.05 9.59
C GLU A 82 -15.31 12.96 9.43
N ALA A 83 -15.67 11.70 9.65
CA ALA A 83 -14.77 10.57 9.45
C ALA A 83 -14.35 10.45 7.98
N HIS A 84 -15.29 10.59 7.05
CA HIS A 84 -15.02 10.63 5.62
C HIS A 84 -14.08 11.79 5.27
N LYS A 85 -14.32 13.00 5.79
CA LYS A 85 -13.46 14.16 5.57
C LYS A 85 -12.03 13.95 6.09
N ARG A 86 -11.86 13.28 7.24
CA ARG A 86 -10.53 12.90 7.76
C ARG A 86 -9.81 11.94 6.83
N VAL A 87 -10.49 10.88 6.36
CA VAL A 87 -9.91 9.91 5.42
C VAL A 87 -9.56 10.59 4.09
N GLN A 88 -10.44 11.43 3.57
CA GLN A 88 -10.19 12.18 2.33
C GLN A 88 -8.91 13.04 2.43
N LYS A 89 -8.68 13.70 3.58
CA LYS A 89 -7.45 14.46 3.82
C LYS A 89 -6.21 13.56 3.86
N VAL A 90 -6.31 12.37 4.46
CA VAL A 90 -5.20 11.40 4.48
C VAL A 90 -4.90 10.91 3.07
N ASN A 91 -5.92 10.59 2.27
CA ASN A 91 -5.74 10.16 0.88
C ASN A 91 -5.08 11.24 0.03
N GLN A 92 -5.54 12.49 0.12
CA GLN A 92 -4.90 13.60 -0.60
C GLN A 92 -3.41 13.71 -0.25
N ASN A 93 -3.06 13.62 1.04
CA ASN A 93 -1.66 13.66 1.46
C ASN A 93 -0.84 12.47 0.95
N LEU A 94 -1.46 11.30 0.76
CA LEU A 94 -0.81 10.12 0.20
C LEU A 94 -0.59 10.27 -1.31
N GLU A 95 -1.59 10.79 -2.04
CA GLU A 95 -1.48 11.13 -3.45
C GLU A 95 -0.35 12.15 -3.69
N ASP A 96 -0.28 13.20 -2.89
CA ASP A 96 0.79 14.21 -2.96
C ASP A 96 2.19 13.62 -2.64
N LYS A 97 2.26 12.61 -1.77
CA LYS A 97 3.52 11.90 -1.49
C LYS A 97 3.91 10.99 -2.65
N LEU A 98 2.95 10.30 -3.26
CA LEU A 98 3.17 9.45 -4.42
C LEU A 98 3.69 10.27 -5.60
N LEU A 99 3.05 11.40 -5.90
CA LEU A 99 3.51 12.32 -6.97
C LEU A 99 4.96 12.75 -6.75
N ARG A 100 5.32 13.18 -5.53
CA ARG A 100 6.70 13.57 -5.20
C ARG A 100 7.71 12.44 -5.36
N ILE A 101 7.34 11.20 -5.02
CA ILE A 101 8.21 10.03 -5.20
C ILE A 101 8.40 9.77 -6.70
N VAL A 102 7.32 9.82 -7.49
CA VAL A 102 7.37 9.64 -8.94
C VAL A 102 8.30 10.68 -9.58
N ASP A 103 8.12 11.96 -9.26
CA ASP A 103 8.96 13.04 -9.78
C ASP A 103 10.44 12.80 -9.44
N LYS A 104 10.73 12.46 -8.18
CA LYS A 104 12.10 12.16 -7.74
C LYS A 104 12.67 10.97 -8.51
N CYS A 105 11.95 9.86 -8.61
CA CYS A 105 12.39 8.68 -9.34
C CYS A 105 12.61 8.98 -10.83
N GLU A 106 11.78 9.82 -11.45
CA GLU A 106 11.96 10.22 -12.83
C GLU A 106 13.23 11.07 -13.02
N THR A 107 13.49 12.02 -12.11
CA THR A 107 14.74 12.81 -12.16
C THR A 107 15.99 11.94 -11.98
N GLU A 108 15.98 11.01 -11.03
CA GLU A 108 17.08 10.07 -10.80
C GLU A 108 17.28 9.14 -12.01
N LYS A 109 16.19 8.58 -12.57
CA LYS A 109 16.23 7.78 -13.79
C LYS A 109 16.87 8.55 -14.94
N ASN A 110 16.48 9.81 -15.15
CA ASN A 110 17.02 10.62 -16.24
C ASN A 110 18.51 10.94 -16.01
N SER A 111 18.92 11.24 -14.77
CA SER A 111 20.33 11.44 -14.40
C SER A 111 21.16 10.20 -14.69
N LEU A 112 20.74 9.04 -14.18
CA LEU A 112 21.43 7.76 -14.38
C LEU A 112 21.49 7.37 -15.85
N THR A 113 20.42 7.60 -16.61
CA THR A 113 20.38 7.37 -18.06
C THR A 113 21.43 8.23 -18.77
N GLY A 114 21.56 9.51 -18.38
CA GLY A 114 22.60 10.40 -18.88
C GLY A 114 24.02 9.96 -18.54
N GLU A 115 24.24 9.50 -17.30
CA GLU A 115 25.53 8.95 -16.87
C GLU A 115 25.91 7.69 -17.64
N VAL A 116 24.96 6.75 -17.82
CA VAL A 116 25.16 5.54 -18.62
C VAL A 116 25.54 5.90 -20.06
N ALA A 117 24.86 6.86 -20.68
CA ALA A 117 25.21 7.30 -22.03
C ALA A 117 26.62 7.92 -22.09
N SER A 118 26.99 8.73 -21.11
CA SER A 118 28.32 9.35 -21.02
C SER A 118 29.44 8.32 -20.84
N LEU A 119 29.25 7.36 -19.92
CA LEU A 119 30.19 6.26 -19.69
C LEU A 119 30.30 5.34 -20.90
N THR A 120 29.19 5.05 -21.57
CA THR A 120 29.17 4.27 -22.81
C THR A 120 30.00 4.94 -23.89
N ARG A 121 29.84 6.26 -24.07
CA ARG A 121 30.66 7.03 -25.03
C ARG A 121 32.15 6.96 -24.69
N ARG A 122 32.52 7.25 -23.44
CA ARG A 122 33.93 7.18 -23.00
C ARG A 122 34.52 5.78 -23.20
N LEU A 123 33.75 4.73 -22.91
CA LEU A 123 34.19 3.35 -23.13
C LEU A 123 34.48 3.08 -24.62
N VAL A 124 33.64 3.58 -25.52
CA VAL A 124 33.86 3.46 -26.97
C VAL A 124 35.11 4.23 -27.40
N ASP A 125 35.28 5.46 -26.90
CA ASP A 125 36.46 6.29 -27.20
C ASP A 125 37.77 5.62 -26.73
N GLU A 126 37.79 5.07 -25.51
CA GLU A 126 38.96 4.33 -24.98
C GLU A 126 39.22 3.03 -25.75
N LYS A 127 38.17 2.29 -26.13
CA LYS A 127 38.33 1.12 -27.01
C LYS A 127 38.95 1.49 -28.34
N PHE A 128 38.51 2.60 -28.94
CA PHE A 128 39.10 3.11 -30.18
C PHE A 128 40.59 3.48 -29.98
N ASN A 129 40.92 4.16 -28.88
CA ASN A 129 42.30 4.51 -28.56
C ASN A 129 43.20 3.28 -28.36
N ILE A 130 42.70 2.24 -27.70
CA ILE A 130 43.40 0.96 -27.55
C ILE A 130 43.66 0.33 -28.92
N SER A 131 42.65 0.23 -29.79
CA SER A 131 42.81 -0.34 -31.12
C SER A 131 43.85 0.42 -31.94
N ARG A 132 43.83 1.75 -31.88
CA ARG A 132 44.84 2.60 -32.54
C ARG A 132 46.24 2.29 -32.01
N LEU A 133 46.43 2.29 -30.69
CA LEU A 133 47.74 2.01 -30.08
C LEU A 133 48.24 0.59 -30.41
N GLN A 134 47.35 -0.39 -30.50
CA GLN A 134 47.69 -1.75 -30.93
C GLN A 134 48.19 -1.77 -32.38
N GLU A 135 47.53 -1.06 -33.28
CA GLU A 135 47.98 -0.91 -34.67
C GLU A 135 49.36 -0.23 -34.74
N GLU A 136 49.58 0.84 -33.99
CA GLU A 136 50.89 1.51 -33.94
C GLU A 136 51.98 0.60 -33.39
N ASN A 137 51.68 -0.17 -32.34
CA ASN A 137 52.62 -1.12 -31.75
C ASN A 137 53.03 -2.20 -32.76
N GLU A 138 52.08 -2.70 -33.54
CA GLU A 138 52.34 -3.71 -34.56
C GLU A 138 53.18 -3.14 -35.72
N ARG A 139 52.91 -1.89 -36.14
CA ARG A 139 53.79 -1.19 -37.09
C ARG A 139 55.22 -1.07 -36.55
N TYR A 140 55.40 -0.65 -35.30
CA TYR A 140 56.73 -0.55 -34.70
C TYR A 140 57.44 -1.90 -34.59
N ARG A 141 56.71 -2.98 -34.28
CA ARG A 141 57.29 -4.34 -34.33
C ARG A 141 57.76 -4.71 -35.72
N ASN A 142 56.97 -4.41 -36.75
CA ASN A 142 57.33 -4.66 -38.14
C ASN A 142 58.58 -3.87 -38.54
N ASP A 143 58.66 -2.58 -38.18
CA ASP A 143 59.84 -1.75 -38.45
C ASP A 143 61.10 -2.28 -37.76
N VAL A 144 60.98 -2.70 -36.49
CA VAL A 144 62.08 -3.30 -35.73
C VAL A 144 62.52 -4.64 -36.34
N ASN A 145 61.57 -5.50 -36.73
CA ASN A 145 61.87 -6.75 -37.40
C ASN A 145 62.58 -6.52 -38.74
N LEU A 146 62.14 -5.54 -39.53
CA LEU A 146 62.81 -5.15 -40.77
C LEU A 146 64.24 -4.65 -40.51
N ALA A 147 64.44 -3.80 -39.50
CA ALA A 147 65.77 -3.33 -39.11
C ALA A 147 66.68 -4.49 -38.70
N ILE A 148 66.17 -5.47 -37.94
CA ILE A 148 66.91 -6.69 -37.59
C ILE A 148 67.31 -7.47 -38.85
N GLN A 149 66.39 -7.69 -39.79
CA GLN A 149 66.68 -8.40 -41.04
C GLN A 149 67.76 -7.69 -41.85
N LEU A 150 67.66 -6.36 -42.00
CA LEU A 150 68.65 -5.56 -42.73
C LEU A 150 70.04 -5.65 -42.07
N LEU A 151 70.11 -5.62 -40.74
CA LEU A 151 71.36 -5.80 -39.99
C LEU A 151 71.96 -7.21 -40.19
N GLN A 152 71.10 -8.24 -40.25
CA GLN A 152 71.52 -9.64 -40.39
C GLN A 152 71.95 -10.02 -41.82
N CYS A 153 71.39 -9.40 -42.85
CA CYS A 153 71.66 -9.77 -44.25
C CYS A 153 73.09 -9.48 -44.75
N LYS A 154 73.86 -8.57 -44.11
CA LYS A 154 75.26 -8.25 -44.50
C LYS A 154 76.15 -7.76 -43.34
N PRO A 155 76.54 -8.62 -42.37
CA PRO A 155 77.36 -8.21 -41.22
C PRO A 155 78.73 -7.62 -41.61
N SER A 156 79.27 -7.97 -42.77
CA SER A 156 80.54 -7.46 -43.29
C SER A 156 80.52 -6.03 -43.83
N ASN A 157 79.33 -5.45 -44.08
CA ASN A 157 79.19 -4.07 -44.56
C ASN A 157 78.91 -3.06 -43.43
N PHE A 158 78.63 -3.54 -42.22
CA PHE A 158 78.45 -2.67 -41.05
C PHE A 158 79.79 -2.40 -40.39
N VAL A 159 80.22 -1.14 -40.41
CA VAL A 159 81.39 -0.69 -39.65
C VAL A 159 81.03 -0.74 -38.17
N SER A 160 81.74 -1.55 -37.38
CA SER A 160 81.64 -1.48 -35.90
C SER A 160 81.99 -0.07 -35.45
N GLN A 161 81.02 0.67 -34.91
CA GLN A 161 81.29 1.96 -34.28
C GLN A 161 82.18 1.72 -33.06
N LYS A 162 83.40 2.28 -33.10
CA LYS A 162 84.28 2.31 -31.94
C LYS A 162 83.70 3.31 -30.94
N TYR A 163 83.76 3.00 -29.65
CA TYR A 163 83.27 3.89 -28.59
C TYR A 163 83.75 5.34 -28.75
N ASP A 164 85.01 5.51 -29.20
CA ASP A 164 85.66 6.80 -29.40
C ASP A 164 85.14 7.60 -30.61
N SER A 165 84.39 6.96 -31.51
CA SER A 165 83.78 7.59 -32.71
C SER A 165 82.40 8.19 -32.46
N LEU A 166 81.84 7.99 -31.27
CA LEU A 166 80.53 8.53 -30.89
C LEU A 166 80.66 10.00 -30.44
N PRO A 167 79.65 10.86 -30.68
CA PRO A 167 79.57 12.19 -30.07
C PRO A 167 79.68 12.14 -28.54
N GLN A 168 80.27 13.16 -27.91
CA GLN A 168 80.52 13.20 -26.46
C GLN A 168 79.26 12.91 -25.61
N ASP A 169 78.11 13.44 -26.02
CA ASP A 169 76.83 13.21 -25.32
C ASP A 169 76.41 11.73 -25.32
N MET A 170 76.67 11.01 -26.43
CA MET A 170 76.41 9.58 -26.54
C MET A 170 77.45 8.75 -25.79
N GLN A 171 78.72 9.12 -25.85
CA GLN A 171 79.77 8.50 -25.04
C GLN A 171 79.43 8.54 -23.54
N GLN A 172 78.95 9.70 -23.04
CA GLN A 172 78.55 9.85 -21.66
C GLN A 172 77.34 8.98 -21.30
N LYS A 173 76.31 8.91 -22.18
CA LYS A 173 75.16 8.01 -21.98
C LYS A 173 75.56 6.54 -21.97
N VAL A 174 76.47 6.11 -22.86
CA VAL A 174 77.01 4.74 -22.90
C VAL A 174 77.82 4.45 -21.64
N ARG A 175 78.67 5.38 -21.15
CA ARG A 175 79.36 5.27 -19.85
C ARG A 175 78.39 5.14 -18.69
N THR A 176 77.33 5.95 -18.64
CA THR A 176 76.30 5.88 -17.60
C THR A 176 75.55 4.56 -17.65
N TYR A 177 75.17 4.09 -18.84
CA TYR A 177 74.49 2.80 -19.00
C TYR A 177 75.41 1.62 -18.63
N MET A 178 76.68 1.62 -19.05
CA MET A 178 77.66 0.58 -18.72
C MET A 178 77.98 0.53 -17.22
N SER A 179 78.10 1.70 -16.57
CA SER A 179 78.31 1.79 -15.12
C SER A 179 77.04 1.39 -14.33
N SER A 180 75.86 1.75 -14.83
CA SER A 180 74.57 1.35 -14.25
C SER A 180 74.28 -0.15 -14.46
N LYS A 181 74.72 -0.76 -15.57
CA LYS A 181 74.58 -2.21 -15.82
C LYS A 181 75.59 -3.05 -15.05
N ARG A 182 76.75 -2.49 -14.67
CA ARG A 182 77.68 -3.11 -13.69
C ARG A 182 77.19 -2.98 -12.25
N ARG A 183 76.26 -2.06 -11.97
CA ARG A 183 75.41 -2.09 -10.77
C ARG A 183 74.25 -3.05 -11.06
N ILE A 184 74.52 -4.35 -11.10
CA ILE A 184 73.43 -5.33 -11.00
C ILE A 184 72.70 -5.01 -9.69
N PRO A 185 71.41 -4.64 -9.72
CA PRO A 185 70.57 -4.86 -8.56
C PRO A 185 70.32 -6.36 -8.54
N ASP A 186 70.92 -7.08 -7.60
CA ASP A 186 70.41 -8.39 -7.22
C ASP A 186 68.91 -8.23 -7.00
N GLY A 187 68.12 -9.13 -7.60
CA GLY A 187 66.69 -9.01 -7.81
C GLY A 187 65.87 -8.67 -6.57
N ASN A 188 65.85 -7.40 -6.21
CA ASN A 188 64.95 -6.83 -5.22
C ASN A 188 64.72 -5.37 -5.62
N GLY A 189 63.70 -5.15 -6.45
CA GLY A 189 63.22 -3.82 -6.81
C GLY A 189 62.70 -3.11 -5.57
N ASN A 190 63.58 -2.38 -4.89
CA ASN A 190 63.18 -1.50 -3.81
C ASN A 190 64.02 -0.21 -3.84
N ILE A 191 63.76 0.64 -4.83
CA ILE A 191 63.95 2.08 -4.66
C ILE A 191 62.70 2.57 -3.94
N GLN A 192 62.77 2.59 -2.61
CA GLN A 192 61.86 3.38 -1.79
C GLN A 192 62.25 4.84 -1.90
N SER A 193 61.53 5.59 -2.72
CA SER A 193 61.16 6.96 -2.39
C SER A 193 59.71 6.94 -1.90
N LYS A 194 59.48 6.30 -0.75
CA LYS A 194 58.20 6.43 -0.04
C LYS A 194 58.19 7.80 0.66
N THR A 195 57.57 8.77 0.02
CA THR A 195 56.91 9.86 0.73
C THR A 195 55.91 9.23 1.69
N GLU A 196 56.09 9.41 3.00
CA GLU A 196 55.15 8.94 4.02
C GLU A 196 53.80 9.67 3.85
N MET A 197 52.88 9.07 3.11
CA MET A 197 51.47 9.44 3.20
C MET A 197 50.88 8.76 4.44
N LYS A 198 50.70 9.54 5.50
CA LYS A 198 49.95 9.11 6.69
C LYS A 198 48.50 8.81 6.28
N THR A 199 48.17 7.52 6.17
CA THR A 199 46.80 7.06 5.94
C THR A 199 45.99 7.30 7.21
N ILE A 200 45.09 8.29 7.18
CA ILE A 200 44.06 8.45 8.20
C ILE A 200 43.04 7.33 7.96
N LYS A 201 43.00 6.35 8.88
CA LYS A 201 41.94 5.35 8.90
C LYS A 201 40.72 5.96 9.58
N VAL A 202 39.68 6.26 8.81
CA VAL A 202 38.34 6.52 9.34
C VAL A 202 37.55 5.21 9.36
N PRO A 203 36.85 4.87 10.46
CA PRO A 203 35.97 3.71 10.50
C PRO A 203 34.82 3.89 9.50
N ILE A 204 34.59 2.88 8.66
CA ILE A 204 33.44 2.84 7.77
C ILE A 204 32.20 2.53 8.62
N PRO A 205 31.14 3.36 8.58
CA PRO A 205 29.88 3.03 9.22
C PRO A 205 29.24 1.86 8.46
N THR A 206 29.32 0.66 9.02
CA THR A 206 28.59 -0.50 8.49
C THR A 206 27.14 -0.41 8.94
N PHE A 207 26.29 0.05 8.03
CA PHE A 207 24.84 -0.08 8.12
C PHE A 207 24.37 -0.83 6.86
N PRO A 208 23.46 -1.82 6.96
CA PRO A 208 22.70 -2.20 8.15
C PRO A 208 23.47 -3.18 9.07
N PRO A 209 23.14 -3.24 10.38
CA PRO A 209 23.72 -4.21 11.28
C PRO A 209 23.37 -5.64 10.83
N THR A 210 24.38 -6.50 10.97
CA THR A 210 24.38 -7.92 10.70
C THR A 210 23.13 -8.62 11.23
N ALA A 211 22.50 -9.38 10.34
CA ALA A 211 21.42 -10.36 10.51
C ALA A 211 20.91 -10.61 11.94
N MET A 212 19.60 -10.36 12.15
CA MET A 212 18.83 -10.90 13.26
C MET A 212 18.75 -12.43 13.15
N VAL A 213 19.47 -13.15 14.02
CA VAL A 213 19.36 -14.60 14.14
C VAL A 213 18.27 -14.92 15.16
N TYR A 214 17.14 -15.44 14.72
CA TYR A 214 16.11 -15.96 15.62
C TYR A 214 16.58 -17.32 16.17
N SER A 215 16.86 -17.37 17.47
CA SER A 215 17.01 -18.64 18.19
C SER A 215 15.62 -19.26 18.38
N VAL A 216 15.27 -20.24 17.57
CA VAL A 216 14.09 -21.08 17.80
C VAL A 216 14.48 -22.12 18.84
N ASN A 217 14.08 -21.90 20.09
CA ASN A 217 14.18 -22.94 21.10
C ASN A 217 13.19 -24.07 20.76
N LYS A 218 13.77 -25.20 20.40
CA LYS A 218 13.13 -26.49 20.18
C LYS A 218 12.52 -26.97 21.51
N SER A 219 11.21 -26.88 21.68
CA SER A 219 10.50 -27.68 22.70
C SER A 219 10.24 -29.09 22.14
N PRO A 220 10.43 -30.15 22.95
CA PRO A 220 10.21 -31.51 22.50
C PRO A 220 8.75 -31.94 22.70
N SER A 221 8.39 -32.97 21.92
CA SER A 221 7.33 -33.96 22.16
C SER A 221 5.87 -33.50 22.15
N GLY A 222 5.22 -33.80 21.01
CA GLY A 222 4.21 -34.86 20.96
C GLY A 222 2.82 -34.50 21.48
N LEU A 223 1.87 -34.38 20.56
CA LEU A 223 0.53 -34.97 20.66
C LEU A 223 -0.13 -34.84 19.28
N GLU A 224 -0.14 -35.97 18.57
CA GLU A 224 -1.06 -36.21 17.46
C GLU A 224 -2.50 -36.02 17.96
N LYS A 225 -3.30 -35.26 17.21
CA LYS A 225 -4.74 -35.44 17.17
C LYS A 225 -5.18 -35.33 15.72
N GLU A 226 -5.58 -36.48 15.19
CA GLU A 226 -6.28 -36.62 13.90
C GLU A 226 -7.59 -35.82 13.88
N PRO A 227 -8.08 -35.42 12.69
CA PRO A 227 -9.44 -34.94 12.50
C PRO A 227 -10.39 -36.12 12.21
N PRO A 228 -11.65 -36.11 12.68
CA PRO A 228 -12.64 -37.01 12.13
C PRO A 228 -13.34 -36.35 10.94
N ASP A 229 -13.18 -36.97 9.78
CA ASP A 229 -14.23 -37.01 8.75
C ASP A 229 -15.38 -37.86 9.28
N GLU A 230 -16.63 -37.35 9.29
CA GLU A 230 -17.82 -38.10 8.85
C GLU A 230 -19.11 -37.27 8.84
N LYS A 231 -19.63 -37.08 7.61
CA LYS A 231 -21.00 -37.33 7.15
C LYS A 231 -22.15 -37.27 8.18
N HIS A 232 -23.00 -36.26 8.03
CA HIS A 232 -24.43 -36.40 7.67
C HIS A 232 -24.94 -35.08 7.09
#